data_AF-A0A182UCN3-F1
#
_entry.id   AF-A0A182UCN3-F1
#
_cell.length_a   1.000
_cell.length_b   1.000
_cell.length_c   1.000
_cell.angle_alpha   90.00
_cell.angle_beta   90.00
_cell.angle_gamma   90.00
#
_symmetry.space_group_name_H-M   'P 1'
#
loop_
_entity.id
_entity.type
_entity.pdbx_description
1 polymer ?
#
loop_
_entity_poly.entity_id
_entity_poly.type
_entity_poly.pdbx_seq_one_letter_code
_entity_poly.pdbx_strand_id
1 'polypeptide(L)'
;MSQELAEQRSAPGACGLGGPLRYQNVVIIWLRCDQDILNRRLDARVDSMVAQGLLPEIRTFYESYVKPYDACQFHQGILQAIGFKEFVKYLETYGPEQDLEILDYRTASLEHPRPKPTGLSMLEDCLDYLKLVTRRYARRQLQWIRNRFLSDIGREVPPIYALDTGNVDHWKVQVSDPALAIIDAIKSGQPSPVPCVPKIATDRKRLQTERTFRCETCQRVFIGEHQWQIHIHSKKHRKMTKRSKTPSTDQQTGPVPSIANSG
;
A
#
# COMPACT_ATOMS: atom_id res chain seq x y z
N MET A 1 3.14 -29.43 -13.17
CA MET A 1 2.95 -28.07 -13.71
C MET A 1 2.06 -28.17 -14.93
N SER A 2 1.09 -27.27 -15.12
CA SER A 2 0.23 -27.28 -16.34
C SER A 2 1.10 -27.13 -17.60
N GLN A 3 0.79 -27.87 -18.65
CA GLN A 3 1.47 -27.84 -19.94
C GLN A 3 1.48 -26.43 -20.54
N GLU A 4 0.40 -25.68 -20.36
CA GLU A 4 0.23 -24.29 -20.81
C GLU A 4 1.22 -23.33 -20.15
N LEU A 5 1.54 -23.54 -18.86
CA LEU A 5 2.54 -22.72 -18.15
C LEU A 5 3.95 -23.02 -18.62
N ALA A 6 4.23 -24.25 -19.04
CA ALA A 6 5.53 -24.61 -19.60
C ALA A 6 5.72 -23.99 -20.99
N GLU A 7 4.69 -24.03 -21.83
CA GLU A 7 4.67 -23.39 -23.17
C GLU A 7 4.79 -21.87 -23.07
N GLN A 8 4.10 -21.23 -22.12
CA GLN A 8 4.24 -19.78 -21.91
C GLN A 8 5.65 -19.40 -21.45
N ARG A 9 6.32 -20.25 -20.66
CA ARG A 9 7.67 -20.00 -20.15
C ARG A 9 8.77 -20.25 -21.17
N SER A 10 8.50 -21.02 -22.23
CA SER A 10 9.45 -21.28 -23.32
C SER A 10 9.40 -20.24 -24.45
N ALA A 11 8.36 -19.39 -24.49
CA ALA A 11 8.23 -18.35 -25.50
C ALA A 11 9.31 -17.23 -25.36
N PRO A 12 9.79 -16.66 -26.47
CA PRO A 12 10.73 -15.54 -26.44
C PRO A 12 10.09 -14.32 -25.76
N GLY A 13 10.81 -13.71 -24.80
CA GLY A 13 10.28 -12.63 -23.94
C GLY A 13 9.62 -13.11 -22.64
N ALA A 14 9.44 -14.44 -22.47
CA ALA A 14 8.95 -15.01 -21.23
C ALA A 14 9.95 -14.91 -20.08
N CYS A 15 9.43 -14.96 -18.85
CA CYS A 15 10.21 -14.99 -17.61
C CYS A 15 9.77 -16.14 -16.70
N GLY A 16 10.52 -16.40 -15.63
CA GLY A 16 10.16 -17.45 -14.66
C GLY A 16 8.78 -17.28 -14.02
N LEU A 17 8.20 -16.07 -14.11
CA LEU A 17 6.89 -15.73 -13.55
C LEU A 17 5.73 -15.80 -14.57
N GLY A 18 5.99 -15.97 -15.87
CA GLY A 18 4.95 -16.02 -16.89
C GLY A 18 5.45 -15.70 -18.32
N GLY A 19 4.55 -15.77 -19.30
CA GLY A 19 4.83 -15.53 -20.71
C GLY A 19 5.14 -14.07 -21.09
N PRO A 20 5.40 -13.82 -22.39
CA PRO A 20 5.76 -12.51 -22.94
C PRO A 20 4.59 -11.52 -22.89
N LEU A 21 4.81 -10.29 -23.37
CA LEU A 21 3.74 -9.31 -23.49
C LEU A 21 2.64 -9.79 -24.45
N ARG A 22 1.38 -9.70 -24.01
CA ARG A 22 0.22 -10.04 -24.84
C ARG A 22 0.09 -9.12 -26.07
N TYR A 23 0.45 -7.85 -25.91
CA TYR A 23 0.37 -6.82 -26.95
C TYR A 23 1.74 -6.17 -27.12
N GLN A 24 2.16 -6.00 -28.37
CA GLN A 24 3.49 -5.49 -28.72
C GLN A 24 3.54 -3.96 -28.85
N ASN A 25 2.39 -3.32 -29.10
CA ASN A 25 2.23 -1.88 -29.27
C ASN A 25 1.79 -1.18 -27.98
N VAL A 26 2.37 -1.57 -26.84
CA VAL A 26 2.06 -0.97 -25.53
C VAL A 26 3.15 0.02 -25.16
N VAL A 27 2.75 1.20 -24.71
CA VAL A 27 3.63 2.19 -24.10
C VAL A 27 3.10 2.60 -22.74
N ILE A 28 3.99 2.82 -21.79
CA ILE A 28 3.64 3.32 -20.45
C ILE A 28 4.10 4.77 -20.35
N ILE A 29 3.14 5.67 -20.14
CA ILE A 29 3.42 7.05 -19.76
C ILE A 29 3.35 7.14 -18.24
N TRP A 30 4.47 7.42 -17.61
CA TRP A 30 4.57 7.54 -16.17
C TRP A 30 4.68 9.00 -15.76
N LEU A 31 3.60 9.50 -15.14
CA LEU A 31 3.59 10.82 -14.52
C LEU A 31 4.40 10.78 -13.21
N ARG A 32 5.52 11.49 -13.21
CA ARG A 32 6.43 11.58 -12.06
C ARG A 32 6.28 12.95 -11.42
N CYS A 33 6.33 12.98 -10.10
CA CYS A 33 6.39 14.19 -9.31
C CYS A 33 7.45 13.98 -8.22
N ASP A 34 8.13 15.04 -7.83
CA ASP A 34 8.97 15.01 -6.63
C ASP A 34 8.14 14.60 -5.40
N GLN A 35 8.74 13.82 -4.50
CA GLN A 35 8.01 13.22 -3.39
C GLN A 35 7.48 14.27 -2.40
N ASP A 36 8.22 15.36 -2.18
CA ASP A 36 7.85 16.40 -1.22
C ASP A 36 6.81 17.35 -1.81
N ILE A 37 6.91 17.65 -3.12
CA ILE A 37 5.84 18.34 -3.85
C ILE A 37 4.55 17.51 -3.82
N LEU A 38 4.65 16.21 -4.11
CA LEU A 38 3.51 15.31 -4.10
C LEU A 38 2.88 15.20 -2.71
N ASN A 39 3.67 15.06 -1.64
CA ASN A 39 3.16 14.98 -0.28
C ASN A 39 2.33 16.22 0.09
N ARG A 40 2.85 17.42 -0.22
CA ARG A 40 2.13 18.69 0.03
C ARG A 40 0.81 18.77 -0.74
N ARG A 41 0.81 18.34 -2.01
CA ARG A 41 -0.41 18.30 -2.82
C ARG A 41 -1.44 17.30 -2.30
N LEU A 42 -1.00 16.13 -1.84
CA LEU A 42 -1.88 15.12 -1.26
C LEU A 42 -2.53 15.63 0.03
N ASP A 43 -1.77 16.31 0.88
CA ASP A 43 -2.30 16.89 2.11
C ASP A 43 -3.32 17.99 1.80
N ALA A 44 -2.98 18.93 0.91
CA ALA A 44 -3.89 19.98 0.46
C ALA A 44 -5.15 19.42 -0.22
N ARG A 45 -5.02 18.31 -0.95
CA ARG A 45 -6.16 17.61 -1.55
C ARG A 45 -7.10 17.07 -0.48
N VAL A 46 -6.60 16.49 0.61
CA VAL A 46 -7.44 16.02 1.71
C VAL A 46 -8.19 17.19 2.36
N ASP A 47 -7.51 18.32 2.55
CA ASP A 47 -8.14 19.54 3.09
C ASP A 47 -9.24 20.05 2.14
N SER A 48 -8.99 20.02 0.83
CA SER A 48 -9.99 20.35 -0.19
C SER A 48 -11.16 19.35 -0.21
N MET A 49 -10.92 18.05 0.02
CA MET A 49 -11.99 17.04 0.10
C MET A 49 -12.93 17.34 1.26
N VAL A 50 -12.39 17.75 2.41
CA VAL A 50 -13.19 18.18 3.56
C VAL A 50 -14.06 19.39 3.19
N ALA A 51 -13.46 20.42 2.57
CA ALA A 51 -14.19 21.61 2.14
C ALA A 51 -15.28 21.30 1.11
N GLN A 52 -15.09 20.25 0.30
CA GLN A 52 -16.05 19.78 -0.72
C GLN A 52 -17.12 18.83 -0.17
N GLY A 53 -17.15 18.55 1.14
CA GLY A 53 -18.21 17.74 1.75
C GLY A 53 -17.86 16.27 1.97
N LEU A 54 -16.57 15.94 2.19
CA LEU A 54 -16.14 14.58 2.55
C LEU A 54 -16.93 13.99 3.73
N LEU A 55 -17.14 14.78 4.80
CA LEU A 55 -17.80 14.30 6.03
C LEU A 55 -19.27 13.89 5.80
N PRO A 56 -20.11 14.72 5.15
CA PRO A 56 -21.44 14.28 4.71
C PRO A 56 -21.41 13.02 3.84
N GLU A 57 -20.50 12.93 2.87
CA GLU A 57 -20.41 11.79 1.96
C GLU A 57 -20.15 10.46 2.70
N ILE A 58 -19.14 10.44 3.57
CA ILE A 58 -18.79 9.23 4.34
C ILE A 58 -19.87 8.86 5.35
N ARG A 59 -20.59 9.84 5.92
CA ARG A 59 -21.72 9.61 6.82
C ARG A 59 -22.85 8.92 6.08
N THR A 60 -23.27 9.48 4.94
CA THR A 60 -24.32 8.88 4.11
C THR A 60 -23.95 7.46 3.70
N PHE A 61 -22.70 7.24 3.30
CA PHE A 61 -22.22 5.91 2.92
C PHE A 61 -22.26 4.92 4.11
N TYR A 62 -21.82 5.35 5.29
CA TYR A 62 -21.82 4.52 6.50
C TYR A 62 -23.23 4.10 6.93
N GLU A 63 -24.15 5.06 7.04
CA GLU A 63 -25.53 4.79 7.45
C GLU A 63 -26.28 3.92 6.44
N SER A 64 -26.01 4.09 5.13
CA SER A 64 -26.74 3.37 4.08
C SER A 64 -26.19 1.96 3.80
N TYR A 65 -24.87 1.78 3.91
CA TYR A 65 -24.21 0.58 3.35
C TYR A 65 -23.31 -0.17 4.34
N VAL A 66 -23.11 0.34 5.56
CA VAL A 66 -22.21 -0.29 6.54
C VAL A 66 -22.95 -0.61 7.83
N LYS A 67 -23.54 0.39 8.48
CA LYS A 67 -24.29 0.24 9.72
C LYS A 67 -25.44 -0.79 9.66
N PRO A 68 -26.18 -0.94 8.54
CA PRO A 68 -27.25 -1.94 8.45
C PRO A 68 -26.76 -3.39 8.40
N TYR A 69 -25.45 -3.63 8.24
CA TYR A 69 -24.87 -4.95 8.04
C TYR A 69 -23.89 -5.32 9.16
N ASP A 70 -24.19 -6.40 9.88
CA ASP A 70 -23.39 -6.85 11.05
C ASP A 70 -21.97 -7.34 10.71
N ALA A 71 -21.72 -7.71 9.44
CA ALA A 71 -20.47 -8.35 9.01
C ALA A 71 -19.77 -7.57 7.89
N CYS A 72 -19.34 -6.34 8.17
CA CYS A 72 -18.58 -5.54 7.21
C CYS A 72 -17.12 -5.99 7.10
N GLN A 73 -16.74 -6.49 5.92
CA GLN A 73 -15.37 -6.96 5.65
C GLN A 73 -14.53 -5.86 4.99
N PHE A 74 -13.80 -5.08 5.79
CA PHE A 74 -12.88 -4.00 5.33
C PHE A 74 -11.67 -4.47 4.50
N HIS A 75 -11.58 -5.76 4.22
CA HIS A 75 -10.57 -6.37 3.38
C HIS A 75 -11.13 -6.82 2.03
N GLN A 76 -12.36 -6.43 1.67
CA GLN A 76 -12.99 -6.80 0.39
C GLN A 76 -13.75 -5.61 -0.22
N GLY A 77 -13.81 -5.58 -1.55
CA GLY A 77 -14.61 -4.62 -2.31
C GLY A 77 -14.31 -3.14 -2.01
N ILE A 78 -15.36 -2.33 -2.05
CA ILE A 78 -15.28 -0.87 -1.86
C ILE A 78 -14.75 -0.47 -0.47
N LEU A 79 -14.94 -1.31 0.55
CA LEU A 79 -14.50 -1.03 1.92
C LEU A 79 -12.98 -1.04 2.10
N GLN A 80 -12.21 -1.50 1.09
CA GLN A 80 -10.75 -1.39 1.08
C GLN A 80 -10.26 0.04 0.77
N ALA A 81 -11.12 0.89 0.19
CA ALA A 81 -10.78 2.22 -0.26
C ALA A 81 -10.12 3.06 0.86
N ILE A 82 -9.20 3.93 0.44
CA ILE A 82 -8.60 4.95 1.32
C ILE A 82 -9.57 6.13 1.35
N GLY A 83 -10.02 6.54 2.55
CA GLY A 83 -10.99 7.62 2.71
C GLY A 83 -12.21 7.24 3.55
N PHE A 84 -12.42 5.96 3.84
CA PHE A 84 -13.59 5.50 4.60
C PHE A 84 -13.20 4.80 5.91
N LYS A 85 -12.40 3.73 5.83
CA LYS A 85 -11.99 2.95 7.02
C LYS A 85 -11.26 3.79 8.08
N GLU A 86 -10.63 4.89 7.65
CA GLU A 86 -9.97 5.85 8.52
C GLU A 86 -10.95 6.57 9.45
N PHE A 87 -12.24 6.67 9.08
CA PHE A 87 -13.29 7.38 9.83
C PHE A 87 -14.25 6.46 10.57
N VAL A 88 -14.16 5.13 10.41
CA VAL A 88 -15.11 4.17 11.02
C VAL A 88 -15.27 4.40 12.52
N LYS A 89 -14.16 4.59 13.24
CA LYS A 89 -14.19 4.87 14.68
C LYS A 89 -14.98 6.14 15.03
N TYR A 90 -14.81 7.20 14.24
CA TYR A 90 -15.55 8.45 14.42
C TYR A 90 -17.04 8.25 14.10
N LEU A 91 -17.36 7.56 12.99
CA LEU A 91 -18.72 7.33 12.52
C LEU A 91 -19.54 6.42 13.44
N GLU A 92 -18.89 5.47 14.11
CA GLU A 92 -19.49 4.60 15.14
C GLU A 92 -19.76 5.35 16.46
N THR A 93 -18.92 6.33 16.80
CA THR A 93 -18.99 7.06 18.08
C THR A 93 -19.96 8.24 18.02
N TYR A 94 -20.02 8.92 16.88
CA TYR A 94 -20.76 10.17 16.70
C TYR A 94 -21.80 10.03 15.60
N GLY A 95 -22.92 10.75 15.73
CA GLY A 95 -24.01 10.76 14.76
C GLY A 95 -24.02 12.00 13.85
N PRO A 96 -25.05 12.12 12.99
CA PRO A 96 -25.23 13.26 12.08
C PRO A 96 -25.33 14.62 12.79
N GLU A 97 -25.85 14.66 14.02
CA GLU A 97 -25.97 15.90 14.80
C GLU A 97 -24.58 16.50 15.11
N GLN A 98 -23.63 15.67 15.52
CA GLN A 98 -22.26 16.11 15.79
C GLN A 98 -21.54 16.51 14.49
N ASP A 99 -21.85 15.87 13.37
CA ASP A 99 -21.30 16.27 12.08
C ASP A 99 -21.73 17.71 11.73
N LEU A 100 -23.00 18.05 11.97
CA LEU A 100 -23.53 19.41 11.75
C LEU A 100 -22.87 20.44 12.67
N GLU A 101 -22.70 20.12 13.96
CA GLU A 101 -21.99 20.99 14.91
C GLU A 101 -20.54 21.26 14.47
N ILE A 102 -19.83 20.23 13.99
CA ILE A 102 -18.45 20.36 13.50
C ILE A 102 -18.40 21.19 12.22
N LEU A 103 -19.36 21.01 11.32
CA LEU A 103 -19.44 21.81 10.09
C LEU A 103 -19.71 23.28 10.40
N ASP A 104 -20.66 23.59 11.30
CA ASP A 104 -20.93 24.96 11.75
C ASP A 104 -19.71 25.59 12.46
N TYR A 105 -19.01 24.81 13.28
CA TYR A 105 -17.77 25.25 13.91
C TYR A 105 -16.70 25.65 12.89
N ARG A 106 -16.59 24.90 11.78
CA ARG A 106 -15.60 25.14 10.72
C ARG A 106 -15.97 26.27 9.76
N THR A 107 -17.26 26.57 9.58
CA THR A 107 -17.71 27.60 8.63
C THR A 107 -17.92 28.97 9.26
N ALA A 108 -18.19 29.07 10.57
CA ALA A 108 -18.42 30.37 11.16
C ALA A 108 -17.15 31.22 11.26
N SER A 109 -17.32 32.53 11.10
CA SER A 109 -16.26 33.53 11.25
C SER A 109 -15.60 33.48 12.63
N LEU A 110 -14.28 33.61 12.65
CA LEU A 110 -13.39 33.58 13.83
C LEU A 110 -13.61 34.74 14.84
N GLU A 111 -14.70 35.48 14.74
CA GLU A 111 -14.94 36.72 15.49
C GLU A 111 -15.18 36.47 16.98
N HIS A 112 -15.52 35.24 17.39
CA HIS A 112 -15.69 34.87 18.80
C HIS A 112 -15.10 33.47 19.09
N PRO A 113 -14.25 33.30 20.13
CA PRO A 113 -13.75 31.99 20.53
C PRO A 113 -14.90 31.11 21.03
N ARG A 114 -15.30 30.12 20.22
CA ARG A 114 -16.29 29.10 20.61
C ARG A 114 -15.58 27.86 21.16
N PRO A 115 -16.20 27.15 22.14
CA PRO A 115 -15.67 25.88 22.61
C PRO A 115 -15.59 24.89 21.44
N LYS A 116 -14.55 24.05 21.42
CA LYS A 116 -14.42 23.01 20.40
C LYS A 116 -15.58 22.01 20.53
N PRO A 117 -16.31 21.70 19.44
CA PRO A 117 -17.39 20.72 19.50
C PRO A 117 -16.85 19.32 19.81
N THR A 118 -17.73 18.51 20.40
CA THR A 118 -17.42 17.12 20.74
C THR A 118 -17.14 16.33 19.47
N GLY A 119 -16.11 15.49 19.47
CA GLY A 119 -15.74 14.65 18.32
C GLY A 119 -14.82 15.33 17.29
N LEU A 120 -14.64 16.67 17.35
CA LEU A 120 -13.72 17.38 16.45
C LEU A 120 -12.29 16.82 16.52
N SER A 121 -11.77 16.60 17.73
CA SER A 121 -10.42 16.04 17.91
C SER A 121 -10.29 14.66 17.29
N MET A 122 -11.32 13.81 17.39
CA MET A 122 -11.28 12.48 16.79
C MET A 122 -11.36 12.55 15.26
N LEU A 123 -12.16 13.48 14.73
CA LEU A 123 -12.21 13.74 13.30
C LEU A 123 -10.86 14.24 12.76
N GLU A 124 -10.18 15.12 13.49
CA GLU A 124 -8.82 15.59 13.16
C GLU A 124 -7.82 14.43 13.13
N ASP A 125 -7.86 13.53 14.12
CA ASP A 125 -7.03 12.32 14.13
C ASP A 125 -7.31 11.42 12.90
N CYS A 126 -8.58 11.25 12.53
CA CYS A 126 -8.99 10.51 11.34
C CYS A 126 -8.45 11.15 10.05
N LEU A 127 -8.49 12.48 9.95
CA LEU A 127 -7.97 13.23 8.80
C LEU A 127 -6.45 13.14 8.68
N ASP A 128 -5.73 13.24 9.79
CA ASP A 128 -4.28 13.07 9.82
C ASP A 128 -3.88 11.64 9.45
N TYR A 129 -4.65 10.65 9.90
CA TYR A 129 -4.47 9.28 9.49
C TYR A 129 -4.75 9.08 8.00
N LEU A 130 -5.79 9.71 7.44
CA LEU A 130 -6.09 9.73 6.01
C LEU A 130 -4.92 10.30 5.18
N LYS A 131 -4.37 11.45 5.59
CA LYS A 131 -3.18 12.06 4.97
C LYS A 131 -2.00 11.08 5.00
N LEU A 132 -1.74 10.45 6.15
CA LEU A 132 -0.68 9.47 6.31
C LEU A 132 -0.83 8.27 5.37
N VAL A 133 -1.99 7.63 5.33
CA VAL A 133 -2.20 6.44 4.48
C VAL A 133 -2.15 6.79 3.00
N THR A 134 -2.60 7.98 2.60
CA THR A 134 -2.53 8.48 1.22
C THR A 134 -1.08 8.66 0.77
N ARG A 135 -0.22 9.28 1.60
CA ARG A 135 1.22 9.38 1.34
C ARG A 135 1.89 8.01 1.27
N ARG A 136 1.54 7.08 2.17
CA ARG A 136 2.04 5.70 2.14
C ARG A 136 1.64 4.98 0.86
N TYR A 137 0.41 5.18 0.40
CA TYR A 137 -0.08 4.60 -0.85
C TYR A 137 0.70 5.11 -2.06
N ALA A 138 0.91 6.43 -2.17
CA ALA A 138 1.73 7.01 -3.23
C ALA A 138 3.16 6.42 -3.26
N ARG A 139 3.81 6.28 -2.10
CA ARG A 139 5.13 5.64 -1.99
C ARG A 139 5.11 4.18 -2.43
N ARG A 140 4.05 3.43 -2.06
CA ARG A 140 3.88 2.04 -2.50
C ARG A 140 3.70 1.94 -4.00
N GLN A 141 2.94 2.85 -4.63
CA GLN A 141 2.79 2.90 -6.08
C GLN A 141 4.14 3.13 -6.77
N LEU A 142 4.93 4.10 -6.30
CA LEU A 142 6.28 4.35 -6.81
C LEU A 142 7.18 3.11 -6.67
N GLN A 143 7.17 2.47 -5.49
CA GLN A 143 7.94 1.25 -5.27
C GLN A 143 7.47 0.12 -6.20
N TRP A 144 6.16 -0.01 -6.43
CA TRP A 144 5.60 -1.00 -7.32
C TRP A 144 6.03 -0.75 -8.77
N ILE A 145 5.94 0.49 -9.26
CA ILE A 145 6.42 0.86 -10.61
C ILE A 145 7.91 0.53 -10.76
N ARG A 146 8.74 0.95 -9.80
CA ARG A 146 10.19 0.66 -9.81
C ARG A 146 10.49 -0.83 -9.82
N ASN A 147 9.80 -1.62 -9.00
CA ASN A 147 10.03 -3.05 -8.90
C ASN A 147 9.45 -3.84 -10.08
N ARG A 148 8.34 -3.37 -10.65
CA ARG A 148 7.58 -4.10 -11.68
C ARG A 148 8.06 -3.80 -13.09
N PHE A 149 8.44 -2.55 -13.36
CA PHE A 149 8.80 -2.09 -14.70
C PHE A 149 10.28 -1.73 -14.84
N LEU A 150 10.91 -1.21 -13.78
CA LEU A 150 12.30 -0.74 -13.90
C LEU A 150 13.32 -1.76 -13.40
N SER A 151 12.95 -2.69 -12.54
CA SER A 151 13.88 -3.73 -12.07
C SER A 151 14.12 -4.76 -13.16
N ASP A 152 15.40 -5.07 -13.42
CA ASP A 152 15.79 -6.05 -14.41
C ASP A 152 15.62 -7.48 -13.90
N ILE A 153 14.38 -7.95 -13.93
CA ILE A 153 13.99 -9.30 -13.47
C ILE A 153 13.97 -10.32 -14.62
N GLY A 154 14.51 -9.98 -15.79
CA GLY A 154 14.45 -10.83 -16.98
C GLY A 154 13.03 -11.04 -17.51
N ARG A 155 12.16 -10.04 -17.32
CA ARG A 155 10.80 -9.99 -17.86
C ARG A 155 10.73 -8.94 -18.96
N GLU A 156 10.05 -9.28 -20.05
CA GLU A 156 9.68 -8.30 -21.06
C GLU A 156 8.68 -7.29 -20.47
N VAL A 157 9.02 -6.01 -20.55
CA VAL A 157 8.23 -4.90 -20.03
C VAL A 157 8.07 -3.86 -21.12
N PRO A 158 6.88 -3.24 -21.27
CA PRO A 158 6.70 -2.20 -22.27
C PRO A 158 7.63 -1.01 -22.01
N PRO A 159 8.02 -0.26 -23.06
CA PRO A 159 8.78 0.97 -22.89
C PRO A 159 8.00 1.93 -21.99
N ILE A 160 8.72 2.54 -21.05
CA ILE A 160 8.17 3.45 -20.05
C ILE A 160 8.84 4.82 -20.18
N TYR A 161 8.04 5.87 -20.33
CA TYR A 161 8.50 7.24 -20.47
C TYR A 161 8.03 8.05 -19.27
N ALA A 162 8.97 8.70 -18.57
CA ALA A 162 8.65 9.52 -17.42
C ALA A 162 8.42 10.98 -17.84
N LEU A 163 7.30 11.55 -17.44
CA LEU A 163 6.95 12.95 -17.67
C LEU A 163 6.81 13.67 -16.33
N ASP A 164 7.41 14.84 -16.21
CA ASP A 164 7.42 15.58 -14.96
C ASP A 164 6.11 16.37 -14.77
N THR A 165 5.51 16.21 -13.60
CA THR A 165 4.28 16.89 -13.16
C THR A 165 4.56 17.81 -11.97
N GLY A 166 5.82 18.09 -11.67
CA GLY A 166 6.26 18.95 -10.57
C GLY A 166 5.64 20.35 -10.61
N ASN A 167 5.43 20.93 -11.80
CA ASN A 167 4.72 22.20 -11.97
C ASN A 167 3.45 22.02 -12.84
N VAL A 168 2.27 22.34 -12.28
CA VAL A 168 0.99 22.22 -13.00
C VAL A 168 0.88 23.29 -14.08
N ASP A 169 1.45 24.48 -13.88
CA ASP A 169 1.37 25.58 -14.85
C ASP A 169 2.09 25.24 -16.16
N HIS A 170 3.07 24.33 -16.09
CA HIS A 170 3.84 23.86 -17.25
C HIS A 170 3.34 22.53 -17.82
N TRP A 171 2.14 22.09 -17.43
CA TRP A 171 1.56 20.81 -17.85
C TRP A 171 1.61 20.58 -19.37
N LYS A 172 1.26 21.61 -20.14
CA LYS A 172 1.23 21.51 -21.62
C LYS A 172 2.61 21.13 -22.17
N VAL A 173 3.64 21.86 -21.77
CA VAL A 173 5.01 21.71 -22.28
C VAL A 173 5.73 20.49 -21.68
N GLN A 174 5.46 20.14 -20.41
CA GLN A 174 6.18 19.07 -19.71
C GLN A 174 5.50 17.70 -19.80
N VAL A 175 4.19 17.66 -20.07
CA VAL A 175 3.39 16.43 -20.04
C VAL A 175 2.63 16.20 -21.34
N SER A 176 1.72 17.10 -21.71
CA SER A 176 0.83 16.88 -22.86
C SER A 176 1.57 16.79 -24.19
N ASP A 177 2.38 17.80 -24.53
CA ASP A 177 3.08 17.85 -25.81
C ASP A 177 4.10 16.70 -25.93
N PRO A 178 4.93 16.39 -24.90
CA PRO A 178 5.82 15.24 -24.95
C PRO A 178 5.08 13.90 -25.03
N ALA A 179 3.95 13.73 -24.33
CA ALA A 179 3.14 12.51 -24.39
C ALA A 179 2.63 12.24 -25.80
N LEU A 180 2.10 13.27 -26.47
CA LEU A 180 1.63 13.16 -27.85
C LEU A 180 2.79 12.83 -28.79
N ALA A 181 3.92 13.52 -28.65
CA ALA A 181 5.10 13.28 -29.47
C ALA A 181 5.65 11.84 -29.32
N ILE A 182 5.62 11.27 -28.09
CA ILE A 182 5.96 9.87 -27.85
C ILE A 182 5.00 8.94 -28.59
N ILE A 183 3.70 9.17 -28.46
CA ILE A 183 2.67 8.32 -29.08
C ILE A 183 2.78 8.35 -30.60
N ASP A 184 2.95 9.54 -31.19
CA ASP A 184 3.06 9.70 -32.65
C ASP A 184 4.34 9.06 -33.17
N ALA A 185 5.48 9.24 -32.49
CA ALA A 185 6.73 8.58 -32.86
C ALA A 185 6.58 7.05 -32.87
N ILE A 186 5.97 6.47 -31.84
CA ILE A 186 5.75 5.02 -31.73
C ILE A 186 4.80 4.53 -32.83
N LYS A 187 3.72 5.26 -33.11
CA LYS A 187 2.78 4.92 -34.19
C LYS A 187 3.45 4.96 -35.57
N SER A 188 4.38 5.88 -35.78
CA SER A 188 5.14 6.02 -37.03
C SER A 188 6.39 5.14 -37.11
N GLY A 189 6.68 4.32 -36.10
CA GLY A 189 7.88 3.47 -36.05
C GLY A 189 9.19 4.27 -35.91
N GLN A 190 9.12 5.52 -35.47
CA GLN A 190 10.26 6.41 -35.27
C GLN A 190 10.74 6.38 -33.81
N PRO A 191 12.02 6.70 -33.54
CA PRO A 191 12.50 6.84 -32.17
C PRO A 191 11.76 7.99 -31.47
N SER A 192 11.34 7.74 -30.22
CA SER A 192 10.71 8.76 -29.38
C SER A 192 11.68 9.92 -29.12
N PRO A 193 11.21 11.19 -29.16
CA PRO A 193 12.03 12.35 -28.82
C PRO A 193 12.38 12.40 -27.32
N VAL A 194 11.60 11.72 -26.48
CA VAL A 194 11.87 11.56 -25.05
C VAL A 194 12.53 10.21 -24.82
N PRO A 195 13.64 10.13 -24.05
CA PRO A 195 14.29 8.86 -23.77
C PRO A 195 13.41 7.99 -22.85
N CYS A 196 13.42 6.68 -23.12
CA CYS A 196 12.81 5.69 -22.24
C CYS A 196 13.56 5.66 -20.89
N VAL A 197 12.83 5.42 -19.79
CA VAL A 197 13.43 5.35 -18.46
C VAL A 197 14.36 4.13 -18.39
N PRO A 198 15.63 4.30 -17.99
CA PRO A 198 16.57 3.20 -17.92
C PRO A 198 16.14 2.17 -16.88
N LYS A 199 16.37 0.89 -17.18
CA LYS A 199 16.23 -0.18 -16.20
C LYS A 199 17.28 -0.02 -15.11
N ILE A 200 16.86 -0.29 -13.88
CA ILE A 200 17.72 -0.30 -12.70
C ILE A 200 18.30 -1.70 -12.61
N ALA A 201 19.62 -1.80 -12.82
CA ALA A 201 20.36 -3.02 -12.57
C ALA A 201 20.24 -3.36 -11.07
N THR A 202 19.42 -4.37 -10.77
CA THR A 202 19.35 -4.90 -9.41
C THR A 202 20.35 -6.03 -9.30
N ASP A 203 21.39 -5.84 -8.49
CA ASP A 203 22.39 -6.85 -8.14
C ASP A 203 21.81 -7.99 -7.27
N ARG A 204 20.47 -8.04 -7.17
CA ARG A 204 19.71 -9.24 -6.84
C ARG A 204 19.88 -10.24 -7.98
N LYS A 205 21.10 -10.81 -8.10
CA LYS A 205 21.32 -12.13 -8.70
C LYS A 205 20.11 -12.96 -8.32
N ARG A 206 19.47 -13.62 -9.30
CA ARG A 206 18.34 -14.53 -9.13
C ARG A 206 18.60 -15.51 -7.98
N LEU A 207 18.37 -15.07 -6.74
CA LEU A 207 18.49 -15.85 -5.52
C LEU A 207 17.22 -16.67 -5.51
N GLN A 208 17.28 -17.80 -6.22
CA GLN A 208 16.31 -18.89 -6.30
C GLN A 208 15.03 -18.56 -5.51
N THR A 209 14.19 -17.71 -6.09
CA THR A 209 13.00 -17.13 -5.43
C THR A 209 11.92 -18.16 -5.17
N GLU A 210 12.15 -19.40 -5.60
CA GLU A 210 11.22 -20.52 -5.49
C GLU A 210 11.58 -21.47 -4.33
N ARG A 211 12.76 -21.33 -3.70
CA ARG A 211 13.13 -22.16 -2.55
C ARG A 211 12.39 -21.69 -1.29
N THR A 212 11.66 -22.61 -0.69
CA THR A 212 10.93 -22.38 0.55
C THR A 212 11.74 -22.91 1.72
N PHE A 213 12.04 -22.04 2.68
CA PHE A 213 12.76 -22.36 3.91
C PHE A 213 11.80 -22.29 5.09
N ARG A 214 11.87 -23.26 6.00
CA ARG A 214 11.09 -23.26 7.23
C ARG A 214 12.03 -23.10 8.43
N CYS A 215 11.82 -22.07 9.24
CA CYS A 215 12.46 -21.99 10.55
C CYS A 215 11.61 -22.75 11.58
N GLU A 216 12.14 -23.85 12.11
CA GLU A 216 11.47 -24.61 13.18
C GLU A 216 11.45 -23.84 14.50
N THR A 217 12.50 -23.07 14.82
CA THR A 217 12.56 -22.29 16.06
C THR A 217 11.55 -21.15 16.11
N CYS A 218 11.25 -20.54 14.96
CA CYS A 218 10.31 -19.43 14.86
C CYS A 218 8.95 -19.85 14.31
N GLN A 219 8.79 -21.11 13.88
CA GLN A 219 7.61 -21.64 13.17
C GLN A 219 7.13 -20.72 12.04
N ARG A 220 8.08 -20.24 11.21
CA ARG A 220 7.81 -19.34 10.08
C ARG A 220 8.41 -19.87 8.79
N VAL A 221 7.68 -19.65 7.70
CA VAL A 221 8.09 -20.01 6.34
C VAL A 221 8.61 -18.76 5.64
N PHE A 222 9.73 -18.90 4.94
CA PHE A 222 10.40 -17.87 4.16
C PHE A 222 10.54 -18.36 2.73
N ILE A 223 10.26 -17.48 1.77
CA ILE A 223 10.38 -17.79 0.34
C ILE A 223 11.59 -17.01 -0.19
N GLY A 224 12.55 -17.74 -0.76
CA GLY A 224 13.81 -17.23 -1.26
C GLY A 224 14.93 -17.15 -0.21
N GLU A 225 16.13 -17.50 -0.65
CA GLU A 225 17.35 -17.54 0.19
C GLU A 225 17.64 -16.20 0.87
N HIS A 226 17.44 -15.08 0.18
CA HIS A 226 17.71 -13.76 0.75
C HIS A 226 16.87 -13.47 2.01
N GLN A 227 15.57 -13.78 1.97
CA GLN A 227 14.68 -13.58 3.12
C GLN A 227 15.03 -14.52 4.26
N TRP A 228 15.43 -15.75 3.93
CA TRP A 228 15.95 -16.72 4.88
C TRP A 228 17.22 -16.21 5.59
N GLN A 229 18.19 -15.71 4.84
CA GLN A 229 19.44 -15.16 5.37
C GLN A 229 19.20 -13.97 6.33
N ILE A 230 18.33 -13.04 5.94
CA ILE A 230 17.92 -11.93 6.83
C ILE A 230 17.28 -12.48 8.10
N HIS A 231 16.42 -13.50 7.98
CA HIS A 231 15.74 -14.08 9.12
C HIS A 231 16.72 -14.71 10.12
N ILE A 232 17.61 -15.60 9.68
CA ILE A 232 18.54 -16.32 10.57
C ILE A 232 19.52 -15.38 11.27
N HIS A 233 19.90 -14.28 10.63
CA HIS A 233 20.75 -13.24 11.22
C HIS A 233 19.97 -12.18 12.02
N SER A 234 18.64 -12.23 12.03
CA SER A 234 17.82 -11.26 12.75
C SER A 234 17.94 -11.39 14.27
N LYS A 235 17.89 -10.24 14.97
CA LYS A 235 17.84 -10.19 16.45
C LYS A 235 16.70 -11.03 17.02
N LYS A 236 15.56 -11.08 16.31
CA LYS A 236 14.37 -11.86 16.70
C LYS A 236 14.64 -13.35 16.69
N HIS A 237 15.26 -13.88 15.63
CA HIS A 237 15.62 -15.29 15.54
C HIS A 237 16.66 -15.67 16.60
N ARG A 238 17.70 -14.86 16.80
CA ARG A 238 18.72 -15.06 17.85
C ARG A 238 18.14 -15.07 19.27
N LYS A 239 17.10 -14.26 19.54
CA LYS A 239 16.41 -14.25 20.84
C LYS A 239 15.58 -15.51 21.04
N MET A 240 14.90 -15.99 20.00
CA MET A 240 14.07 -17.20 20.05
C MET A 240 14.91 -18.47 20.24
N THR A 241 16.03 -18.59 19.53
CA THR A 241 16.99 -19.70 19.67
C THR A 241 17.66 -19.76 21.05
N LYS A 242 17.89 -18.60 21.70
CA LYS A 242 18.35 -18.57 23.09
C LYS A 242 17.28 -19.06 24.07
N ARG A 243 16.01 -18.65 23.87
CA ARG A 243 14.88 -19.11 24.68
C ARG A 243 14.65 -20.63 24.54
N SER A 244 14.74 -21.18 23.34
CA SER A 244 14.57 -22.62 23.11
C SER A 244 15.72 -23.47 23.65
N LYS A 245 16.90 -22.89 23.91
CA LYS A 245 18.06 -23.57 24.50
C LYS A 245 18.10 -23.49 26.03
N THR A 246 17.24 -22.69 26.65
CA THR A 246 17.14 -22.62 28.11
C THR A 246 16.10 -23.66 28.53
N PRO A 247 16.45 -24.75 29.24
CA PRO A 247 15.46 -25.68 29.74
C PRO A 247 14.54 -24.94 30.71
N SER A 248 13.22 -25.15 30.60
CA SER A 248 12.26 -24.72 31.60
C SER A 248 12.62 -25.37 32.94
N THR A 249 13.30 -24.61 33.79
CA THR A 249 13.53 -24.99 35.18
C THR A 249 12.35 -24.44 35.96
N ASP A 250 11.28 -25.22 36.04
CA ASP A 250 10.23 -25.07 37.05
C ASP A 250 9.50 -26.42 37.18
N GLN A 251 10.16 -27.33 37.91
CA GLN A 251 9.49 -28.33 38.72
C GLN A 251 10.03 -28.17 40.13
N GLN A 252 9.30 -27.44 40.97
CA GLN A 252 9.36 -27.65 42.42
C GLN A 252 8.05 -28.28 42.86
N THR A 253 8.24 -29.51 43.33
CA THR A 253 7.35 -30.41 44.05
C THR A 253 6.69 -29.75 45.26
N GLY A 254 5.39 -29.94 45.42
CA GLY A 254 4.70 -29.89 46.71
C GLY A 254 3.96 -31.21 46.93
N PRO A 255 4.07 -31.86 48.10
CA PRO A 255 3.44 -33.16 48.36
C PRO A 255 1.94 -32.97 48.60
N VAL A 256 1.11 -33.78 47.94
CA VAL A 256 -0.32 -33.89 48.24
C VAL A 256 -0.50 -35.02 49.27
N PRO A 257 -1.14 -34.77 50.43
CA PRO A 257 -1.34 -35.80 51.43
C PRO A 257 -2.43 -36.78 51.01
N SER A 258 -2.20 -38.04 51.38
CA SER A 258 -3.10 -39.17 51.27
C SER A 258 -4.35 -38.94 52.14
N ILE A 259 -5.54 -39.10 51.57
CA ILE A 259 -6.77 -39.35 52.33
C ILE A 259 -7.41 -40.62 51.77
N ALA A 260 -7.60 -41.56 52.68
CA ALA A 260 -8.13 -42.89 52.49
C ALA A 260 -9.65 -42.89 52.20
N ASN A 261 -10.09 -43.91 51.45
CA ASN A 261 -11.48 -44.36 51.40
C ASN A 261 -11.99 -44.75 52.78
N SER A 262 -13.22 -44.36 53.13
CA SER A 262 -14.28 -45.25 53.65
C SER A 262 -15.57 -44.46 53.91
N GLY A 263 -16.71 -44.99 53.42
CA GLY A 263 -18.06 -44.46 53.62
C GLY A 263 -18.93 -44.64 52.40
#